data_AF-A0A100YXB7-F1
#
_entry.id   AF-A0A100YXB7-F1
#
_cell.length_a   1.000
_cell.length_b   1.000
_cell.length_c   1.000
_cell.angle_alpha   90.00
_cell.angle_beta   90.00
_cell.angle_gamma   90.00
#
_symmetry.space_group_name_H-M   'P 1'
#
loop_
_entity.id
_entity.type
_entity.pdbx_description
1 polymer ?
#
loop_
_entity_poly.entity_id
_entity_poly.type
_entity_poly.pdbx_seq_one_letter_code
_entity_poly.pdbx_strand_id
1 'polypeptide(L)'
;MAENDARDGETWYQFGFPEPEREEYLALQAERPTEVGPADRRTLLEGFDFLVLVSHSFFCIGERPVIVIWRRNVAVDVIVRSADCTVDQRRTLKGAAAEKLLSAVLTTHADTWTEPFEPKELVLDGYSWDMTVCAVSRYFDCCGDNAAPREMAELLRAVADAGLPLAWDGEEVAFAHGNGKGDRE
;
A
#
# COMPACT_ATOMS: atom_id res chain seq x y z
N MET A 1 -8.79 37.86 -13.85
CA MET A 1 -8.59 36.69 -14.72
C MET A 1 -7.87 35.68 -13.85
N ALA A 2 -8.57 34.63 -13.41
CA ALA A 2 -7.99 33.58 -12.59
C ALA A 2 -7.28 32.59 -13.53
N GLU A 3 -5.99 32.38 -13.31
CA GLU A 3 -5.27 31.28 -13.96
C GLU A 3 -5.83 29.96 -13.42
N ASN A 4 -6.34 29.15 -14.34
CA ASN A 4 -6.69 27.76 -14.11
C ASN A 4 -5.40 27.01 -13.83
N ASP A 5 -5.18 26.65 -12.56
CA ASP A 5 -4.15 25.73 -12.13
C ASP A 5 -4.55 24.32 -12.61
N ALA A 6 -4.21 24.01 -13.86
CA ALA A 6 -4.36 22.69 -14.45
C ALA A 6 -3.31 21.74 -13.82
N ARG A 7 -3.57 21.29 -12.59
CA ARG A 7 -2.90 20.11 -11.99
C ARG A 7 -3.72 18.82 -12.16
N ASP A 8 -4.69 18.83 -13.06
CA ASP A 8 -5.53 17.68 -13.39
C ASP A 8 -4.88 16.83 -14.49
N GLY A 9 -4.27 15.70 -14.13
CA GLY A 9 -4.05 14.62 -15.11
C GLY A 9 -2.97 13.59 -14.82
N GLU A 10 -1.91 13.95 -14.07
CA GLU A 10 -0.68 13.12 -14.03
C GLU A 10 -0.39 12.43 -12.68
N THR A 11 -1.06 12.81 -11.59
CA THR A 11 -0.79 12.24 -10.25
C THR A 11 -1.21 10.77 -10.12
N TRP A 12 -2.24 10.34 -10.85
CA TRP A 12 -2.71 8.96 -10.88
C TRP A 12 -1.71 7.95 -11.46
N TYR A 13 -0.78 8.40 -12.29
CA TYR A 13 0.11 7.51 -13.04
C TYR A 13 1.43 7.20 -12.33
N GLN A 14 1.78 7.92 -11.25
CA GLN A 14 3.14 7.90 -10.71
C GLN A 14 3.32 7.10 -9.41
N PHE A 15 2.26 6.82 -8.66
CA PHE A 15 2.38 6.21 -7.33
C PHE A 15 1.65 4.87 -7.20
N GLY A 16 2.44 3.83 -6.88
CA GLY A 16 2.00 2.60 -6.23
C GLY A 16 1.17 1.56 -6.98
N PHE A 17 0.15 1.91 -7.77
CA PHE A 17 -0.83 0.89 -8.17
C PHE A 17 -0.27 -0.16 -9.16
N PRO A 18 -0.14 -1.45 -8.79
CA PRO A 18 0.42 -2.48 -9.67
C PRO A 18 -0.52 -2.73 -10.86
N GLU A 19 0.04 -2.88 -12.06
CA GLU A 19 -0.74 -2.90 -13.30
C GLU A 19 -1.84 -3.98 -13.37
N PRO A 20 -1.63 -5.25 -12.97
CA PRO A 20 -2.70 -6.25 -13.09
C PRO A 20 -3.85 -6.00 -12.10
N GLU A 21 -3.56 -5.68 -10.84
CA GLU A 21 -4.63 -5.42 -9.87
C GLU A 21 -5.30 -4.06 -10.08
N ARG A 22 -4.57 -3.07 -10.62
CA ARG A 22 -5.13 -1.79 -11.09
C ARG A 22 -6.16 -2.02 -12.17
N GLU A 23 -5.80 -2.78 -13.21
CA GLU A 23 -6.69 -3.07 -14.32
C GLU A 23 -7.91 -3.87 -13.87
N GLU A 24 -7.73 -4.86 -12.99
CA GLU A 24 -8.84 -5.60 -12.39
C GLU A 24 -9.77 -4.69 -11.57
N TYR A 25 -9.22 -3.78 -10.77
CA TYR A 25 -10.00 -2.84 -9.98
C TYR A 25 -10.73 -1.82 -10.87
N LEU A 26 -10.03 -1.21 -11.83
CA LEU A 26 -10.58 -0.22 -12.74
C LEU A 26 -11.63 -0.82 -13.68
N ALA A 27 -11.47 -2.07 -14.11
CA ALA A 27 -12.47 -2.76 -14.92
C ALA A 27 -13.82 -2.94 -14.20
N LEU A 28 -13.82 -2.86 -12.86
CA LEU A 28 -15.04 -2.91 -12.05
C LEU A 28 -15.67 -1.52 -11.85
N GLN A 29 -14.94 -0.45 -12.18
CA GLN A 29 -15.44 0.92 -12.06
C GLN A 29 -15.97 1.44 -13.39
N ALA A 30 -17.11 2.13 -13.36
CA ALA A 30 -17.67 2.78 -14.54
C ALA A 30 -16.89 4.05 -14.94
N GLU A 31 -16.24 4.69 -13.98
CA GLU A 31 -15.52 5.95 -14.13
C GLU A 31 -14.19 5.87 -13.38
N ARG A 32 -13.23 6.76 -13.74
CA ARG A 32 -11.99 6.90 -12.99
C ARG A 32 -12.32 7.33 -11.55
N PRO A 33 -11.63 6.80 -10.53
CA PRO A 33 -11.89 7.26 -9.18
C PRO A 33 -11.49 8.74 -9.02
N THR A 34 -11.97 9.37 -7.96
CA THR A 34 -11.70 10.79 -7.63
C THR A 34 -11.14 10.92 -6.23
N GLU A 35 -10.17 11.81 -6.03
CA GLU A 35 -9.52 11.97 -4.73
C GLU A 35 -10.49 12.62 -3.75
N VAL A 36 -10.52 12.13 -2.52
CA VAL A 36 -11.36 12.70 -1.47
C VAL A 36 -10.55 13.62 -0.55
N GLY A 37 -11.20 14.70 -0.13
CA GLY A 37 -10.62 15.60 0.87
C GLY A 37 -10.54 14.96 2.27
N PRO A 38 -9.75 15.56 3.18
CA PRO A 38 -9.53 15.01 4.53
C PRO A 38 -10.80 14.66 5.31
N ALA A 39 -11.88 15.43 5.13
CA ALA A 39 -13.15 15.21 5.82
C ALA A 39 -13.83 13.88 5.47
N ASP A 40 -13.57 13.34 4.27
CA ASP A 40 -14.21 12.13 3.76
C ASP A 40 -13.33 10.88 3.87
N ARG A 41 -12.03 11.04 4.20
CA ARG A 41 -11.06 9.94 4.26
C ARG A 41 -11.46 8.85 5.24
N ARG A 42 -12.01 9.23 6.39
CA ARG A 42 -12.46 8.27 7.41
C ARG A 42 -13.56 7.35 6.90
N THR A 43 -14.61 7.93 6.33
CA THR A 43 -15.73 7.18 5.76
C THR A 43 -15.25 6.29 4.62
N LEU A 44 -14.29 6.77 3.81
CA LEU A 44 -13.68 5.98 2.75
C LEU A 44 -12.91 4.79 3.32
N LEU A 45 -12.07 4.99 4.34
CA LEU A 45 -11.29 3.93 4.99
C LEU A 45 -12.19 2.88 5.66
N GLU A 46 -13.27 3.28 6.34
CA GLU A 46 -14.24 2.37 6.95
C GLU A 46 -14.97 1.50 5.90
N GLY A 47 -15.22 2.09 4.73
CA GLY A 47 -15.90 1.48 3.59
C GLY A 47 -14.99 0.96 2.48
N PHE A 48 -13.67 0.86 2.69
CA PHE A 48 -12.73 0.57 1.61
C PHE A 48 -13.05 -0.75 0.91
N ASP A 49 -12.90 -0.74 -0.41
CA ASP A 49 -12.93 -1.95 -1.24
C ASP A 49 -11.52 -2.48 -1.46
N PHE A 50 -10.56 -1.57 -1.57
CA PHE A 50 -9.23 -1.90 -2.07
C PHE A 50 -8.19 -1.01 -1.41
N LEU A 51 -7.08 -1.61 -0.96
CA LEU A 51 -5.94 -0.92 -0.39
C LEU A 51 -4.67 -1.45 -1.04
N VAL A 52 -3.80 -0.55 -1.46
CA VAL A 52 -2.46 -0.87 -1.98
C VAL A 52 -1.44 -0.22 -1.08
N LEU A 53 -0.42 -0.98 -0.71
CA LEU A 53 0.79 -0.47 -0.07
C LEU A 53 1.97 -0.85 -0.94
N VAL A 54 2.75 0.15 -1.33
CA VAL A 54 3.95 -0.02 -2.16
C VAL A 54 5.13 0.59 -1.45
N SER A 55 6.23 -0.14 -1.45
CA SER A 55 7.52 0.42 -1.06
C SER A 55 8.35 0.73 -2.28
N HIS A 56 9.09 1.81 -2.18
CA HIS A 56 9.95 2.39 -3.18
C HIS A 56 11.35 2.42 -2.59
N SER A 57 12.32 1.82 -3.28
CA SER A 57 13.73 2.06 -2.99
C SER A 57 14.28 3.08 -3.99
N PHE A 58 14.92 4.15 -3.51
CA PHE A 58 15.60 5.15 -4.33
C PHE A 58 16.80 4.56 -5.09
N PHE A 59 17.38 3.46 -4.60
CA PHE A 59 18.55 2.82 -5.21
C PHE A 59 18.19 1.75 -6.26
N CYS A 60 16.97 1.22 -6.22
CA CYS A 60 16.48 0.24 -7.19
C CYS A 60 15.23 0.79 -7.91
N ILE A 61 15.45 1.76 -8.80
CA ILE A 61 14.40 2.37 -9.63
C ILE A 61 13.79 1.28 -10.54
N GLY A 62 12.67 0.69 -10.10
CA GLY A 62 11.92 -0.35 -10.82
C GLY A 62 11.49 -1.54 -9.95
N GLU A 63 12.14 -1.72 -8.80
CA GLU A 63 11.88 -2.80 -7.87
C GLU A 63 10.95 -2.28 -6.75
N ARG A 64 9.65 -2.56 -6.90
CA ARG A 64 8.60 -2.10 -5.98
C ARG A 64 7.85 -3.29 -5.41
N PRO A 65 8.17 -3.75 -4.19
CA PRO A 65 7.34 -4.73 -3.52
C PRO A 65 5.97 -4.12 -3.22
N VAL A 66 4.93 -4.95 -3.37
CA VAL A 66 3.54 -4.51 -3.30
C VAL A 66 2.74 -5.44 -2.42
N ILE A 67 1.89 -4.83 -1.59
CA ILE A 67 0.84 -5.50 -0.84
C ILE A 67 -0.51 -4.95 -1.31
N VAL A 68 -1.38 -5.84 -1.74
CA VAL A 68 -2.77 -5.50 -2.09
C VAL A 68 -3.70 -6.17 -1.11
N ILE A 69 -4.62 -5.42 -0.53
CA ILE A 69 -5.71 -5.91 0.31
C ILE A 69 -7.03 -5.54 -0.35
N TRP A 70 -7.75 -6.54 -0.82
CA TRP A 70 -9.03 -6.38 -1.50
C TRP A 70 -10.15 -6.97 -0.66
N ARG A 71 -10.97 -6.08 -0.12
CA ARG A 71 -12.20 -6.44 0.59
C ARG A 71 -13.26 -6.91 -0.40
N ARG A 72 -13.75 -8.13 -0.19
CA ARG A 72 -14.94 -8.70 -0.83
C ARG A 72 -16.02 -8.88 0.24
N ASN A 73 -17.27 -9.02 -0.17
CA ASN A 73 -18.43 -9.11 0.74
C ASN A 73 -18.20 -10.00 1.99
N VAL A 74 -17.66 -11.20 1.83
CA VAL A 74 -17.46 -12.18 2.93
C VAL A 74 -16.02 -12.69 3.02
N ALA A 75 -15.10 -12.06 2.31
CA ALA A 75 -13.72 -12.51 2.19
C ALA A 75 -12.78 -11.33 1.96
N VAL A 76 -11.49 -11.54 2.19
CA VAL A 76 -10.45 -10.56 1.86
C VAL A 76 -9.39 -11.26 1.04
N ASP A 77 -9.17 -10.80 -0.18
CA ASP A 77 -8.04 -11.24 -0.98
C ASP A 77 -6.83 -10.40 -0.60
N VAL A 78 -5.69 -11.06 -0.40
CA VAL A 78 -4.43 -10.41 -0.10
C VAL A 78 -3.39 -10.92 -1.07
N ILE A 79 -2.66 -10.00 -1.69
CA ILE A 79 -1.58 -10.31 -2.62
C ILE A 79 -0.31 -9.67 -2.07
N VAL A 80 0.77 -10.44 -2.03
CA VAL A 80 2.11 -9.96 -1.67
C VAL A 80 3.04 -10.30 -2.82
N ARG A 81 3.65 -9.26 -3.39
CA ARG A 81 4.60 -9.37 -4.50
C ARG A 81 5.93 -8.75 -4.09
N SER A 82 7.03 -9.49 -4.25
CA SER A 82 8.38 -8.94 -4.10
C SER A 82 8.78 -8.15 -5.33
N ALA A 83 9.77 -7.29 -5.15
CA ALA A 83 10.27 -6.38 -6.18
C ALA A 83 10.82 -7.10 -7.42
N ASP A 84 11.51 -8.22 -7.22
CA ASP A 84 12.07 -9.11 -8.24
C ASP A 84 11.05 -10.12 -8.80
N CYS A 85 9.78 -10.04 -8.35
CA CYS A 85 8.70 -10.98 -8.66
C CYS A 85 9.01 -12.46 -8.33
N THR A 86 10.04 -12.76 -7.54
CA THR A 86 10.31 -14.14 -7.09
C THR A 86 9.28 -14.61 -6.07
N VAL A 87 8.66 -13.66 -5.37
CA VAL A 87 7.49 -13.85 -4.53
C VAL A 87 6.31 -13.18 -5.22
N ASP A 88 5.32 -13.97 -5.63
CA ASP A 88 3.98 -13.50 -5.99
C ASP A 88 3.00 -14.50 -5.37
N GLN A 89 2.43 -14.13 -4.22
CA GLN A 89 1.48 -14.98 -3.51
C GLN A 89 0.18 -14.26 -3.28
N ARG A 90 -0.91 -14.97 -3.60
CA ARG A 90 -2.28 -14.55 -3.33
C ARG A 90 -2.92 -15.49 -2.33
N ARG A 91 -3.68 -14.92 -1.40
CA ARG A 91 -4.48 -15.68 -0.43
C ARG A 91 -5.85 -15.02 -0.23
N THR A 92 -6.89 -15.84 -0.20
CA THR A 92 -8.24 -15.43 0.18
C THR A 92 -8.50 -15.81 1.63
N LEU A 93 -8.73 -14.81 2.48
CA LEU A 93 -9.07 -14.97 3.89
C LEU A 93 -10.58 -14.93 4.08
N LYS A 94 -11.08 -15.70 5.05
CA LYS A 94 -12.50 -15.77 5.44
C LYS A 94 -12.65 -15.83 6.96
N GLY A 95 -13.83 -15.48 7.47
CA GLY A 95 -14.15 -15.52 8.90
C GLY A 95 -13.18 -14.70 9.75
N ALA A 96 -12.79 -15.22 10.91
CA ALA A 96 -11.95 -14.53 11.89
C ALA A 96 -10.60 -14.02 11.32
N ALA A 97 -10.01 -14.72 10.35
CA ALA A 97 -8.76 -14.27 9.72
C ALA A 97 -8.97 -13.02 8.85
N ALA A 98 -10.08 -12.97 8.10
CA ALA A 98 -10.46 -11.79 7.34
C ALA A 98 -10.81 -10.62 8.27
N GLU A 99 -11.58 -10.88 9.33
CA GLU A 99 -11.94 -9.87 10.34
C GLU A 99 -10.71 -9.25 11.00
N LYS A 100 -9.72 -10.07 11.40
CA LYS A 100 -8.46 -9.60 11.99
C LYS A 100 -7.71 -8.67 11.04
N LEU A 101 -7.60 -9.03 9.75
CA LEU A 101 -6.91 -8.17 8.78
C LEU A 101 -7.67 -6.87 8.51
N LEU A 102 -9.00 -6.92 8.41
CA LEU A 102 -9.82 -5.70 8.26
C LEU A 102 -9.69 -4.80 9.48
N SER A 103 -9.67 -5.36 10.69
CA SER A 103 -9.40 -4.58 11.90
C SER A 103 -8.02 -3.92 11.83
N ALA A 104 -6.98 -4.63 11.38
CA ALA A 104 -5.64 -4.07 11.24
C ALA A 104 -5.58 -2.90 10.24
N VAL A 105 -6.33 -2.97 9.14
CA VAL A 105 -6.47 -1.84 8.19
C VAL A 105 -7.12 -0.64 8.87
N LEU A 106 -8.23 -0.84 9.58
CA LEU A 106 -8.94 0.26 10.24
C LEU A 106 -8.13 0.89 11.39
N THR A 107 -7.29 0.11 12.08
CA THR A 107 -6.41 0.62 13.13
C THR A 107 -5.23 1.42 12.61
N THR A 108 -5.00 1.45 11.28
CA THR A 108 -3.98 2.36 10.70
C THR A 108 -4.28 3.82 10.98
N HIS A 109 -5.55 4.19 11.11
CA HIS A 109 -5.97 5.58 11.19
C HIS A 109 -5.41 6.43 10.03
N ALA A 110 -5.23 5.80 8.85
CA ALA A 110 -4.71 6.42 7.64
C ALA A 110 -5.48 7.69 7.23
N ASP A 111 -6.75 7.76 7.61
CA ASP A 111 -7.59 8.93 7.39
C ASP A 111 -7.06 10.20 8.06
N THR A 112 -6.22 10.06 9.09
CA THR A 112 -5.59 11.16 9.83
C THR A 112 -4.22 11.57 9.28
N TRP A 113 -3.64 10.78 8.38
CA TRP A 113 -2.30 11.00 7.83
C TRP A 113 -2.37 11.99 6.66
N THR A 114 -2.43 13.29 7.00
CA THR A 114 -2.55 14.36 6.02
C THR A 114 -1.20 14.90 5.54
N GLU A 115 -0.14 14.70 6.32
CA GLU A 115 1.24 15.08 5.99
C GLU A 115 2.08 13.81 5.75
N PRO A 116 3.07 13.85 4.86
CA PRO A 116 4.01 12.75 4.67
C PRO A 116 4.77 12.41 5.97
N PHE A 117 5.06 11.13 6.18
CA PHE A 117 5.92 10.71 7.28
C PHE A 117 7.38 10.87 6.89
N GLU A 118 8.07 11.86 7.46
CA GLU A 118 9.48 12.14 7.14
C GLU A 118 10.35 12.16 8.41
N PRO A 119 11.63 11.74 8.33
CA PRO A 119 12.56 11.86 9.44
C PRO A 119 12.91 13.32 9.71
N LYS A 120 13.21 13.64 10.98
CA LYS A 120 13.63 15.00 11.39
C LYS A 120 14.99 15.41 10.81
N GLU A 121 15.82 14.44 10.49
CA GLU A 121 17.12 14.65 9.84
C GLU A 121 17.09 13.94 8.48
N LEU A 122 17.52 14.65 7.43
CA LEU A 122 17.54 14.19 6.04
C LEU A 122 18.65 13.15 5.79
N VAL A 123 18.64 12.06 6.56
CA VAL A 123 19.39 10.86 6.22
C VAL A 123 18.51 10.09 5.24
N LEU A 124 18.83 10.23 3.96
CA LEU A 124 18.18 9.47 2.89
C LEU A 124 18.74 8.04 2.91
N ASP A 125 18.17 7.19 3.75
CA ASP A 125 18.50 5.75 3.77
C ASP A 125 17.96 5.03 2.53
N GLY A 126 17.17 5.73 1.71
CA GLY A 126 16.86 5.32 0.36
C GLY A 126 15.55 4.56 0.23
N TYR A 127 14.60 4.74 1.16
CA TYR A 127 13.29 4.11 1.09
C TYR A 127 12.14 5.09 1.28
N SER A 128 11.10 4.91 0.49
CA SER A 128 9.80 5.56 0.67
C SER A 128 8.68 4.57 0.49
N TRP A 129 7.46 4.95 0.84
CA TRP A 129 6.28 4.13 0.68
C TRP A 129 5.07 4.98 0.35
N ASP A 130 4.13 4.36 -0.36
CA ASP A 130 2.84 4.93 -0.72
C ASP A 130 1.75 3.94 -0.35
N MET A 131 0.70 4.45 0.27
CA MET A 131 -0.51 3.71 0.58
C MET A 131 -1.71 4.40 -0.07
N THR A 132 -2.37 3.68 -0.96
CA THR A 132 -3.58 4.13 -1.64
C THR A 132 -4.77 3.35 -1.10
N VAL A 133 -5.82 4.07 -0.68
CA VAL A 133 -7.08 3.47 -0.22
C VAL A 133 -8.18 3.87 -1.18
N CYS A 134 -8.89 2.89 -1.73
CA CYS A 134 -9.99 3.10 -2.67
C CYS A 134 -11.30 2.49 -2.16
N ALA A 135 -12.39 3.20 -2.43
CA ALA A 135 -13.75 2.71 -2.28
C ALA A 135 -14.57 3.19 -3.47
N VAL A 136 -15.13 2.26 -4.24
CA VAL A 136 -15.91 2.54 -5.45
C VAL A 136 -15.13 3.48 -6.40
N SER A 137 -15.65 4.67 -6.67
CA SER A 137 -15.05 5.68 -7.55
C SER A 137 -14.35 6.77 -6.75
N ARG A 138 -13.81 6.45 -5.56
CA ARG A 138 -13.15 7.41 -4.68
C ARG A 138 -11.85 6.83 -4.11
N TYR A 139 -10.88 7.69 -3.83
CA TYR A 139 -9.63 7.27 -3.20
C TYR A 139 -9.00 8.39 -2.36
N PHE A 140 -8.02 8.03 -1.53
CA PHE A 140 -7.01 8.95 -1.01
C PHE A 140 -5.65 8.24 -0.90
N ASP A 141 -4.59 9.03 -0.88
CA ASP A 141 -3.22 8.55 -0.71
C ASP A 141 -2.58 9.05 0.60
N CYS A 142 -1.66 8.24 1.12
CA CYS A 142 -0.75 8.55 2.21
C CYS A 142 0.65 8.11 1.80
N CYS A 143 1.68 8.85 2.19
CA CYS A 143 3.06 8.49 1.88
C CYS A 143 4.02 8.78 3.04
N GLY A 144 5.22 8.23 2.94
CA GLY A 144 6.31 8.51 3.87
C GLY A 144 7.67 8.13 3.31
N ASP A 145 8.69 8.80 3.81
CA ASP A 145 10.10 8.62 3.49
C ASP A 145 10.83 8.18 4.76
N ASN A 146 11.58 7.08 4.71
CA ASN A 146 12.43 6.55 5.80
C ASN A 146 11.74 6.43 7.19
N ALA A 147 10.41 6.51 7.25
CA ALA A 147 9.62 6.44 8.47
C ALA A 147 8.27 5.80 8.17
N ALA A 148 7.93 4.72 8.89
CA ALA A 148 6.61 4.11 8.84
C ALA A 148 5.93 4.25 10.22
N PRO A 149 4.67 4.69 10.28
CA PRO A 149 3.92 4.73 11.53
C PRO A 149 3.77 3.31 12.10
N ARG A 150 3.68 3.20 13.42
CA ARG A 150 3.60 1.91 14.13
C ARG A 150 2.44 1.07 13.62
N GLU A 151 1.32 1.71 13.33
CA GLU A 151 0.09 1.08 12.88
C GLU A 151 0.25 0.46 11.49
N MET A 152 1.13 1.00 10.63
CA MET A 152 1.51 0.36 9.37
C MET A 152 2.31 -0.94 9.62
N ALA A 153 3.25 -0.93 10.56
CA ALA A 153 3.97 -2.16 10.93
C ALA A 153 3.02 -3.23 11.51
N GLU A 154 1.98 -2.83 12.23
CA GLU A 154 0.94 -3.73 12.74
C GLU A 154 0.08 -4.32 11.60
N LEU A 155 -0.26 -3.53 10.58
CA LEU A 155 -0.91 -4.02 9.36
C LEU A 155 -0.06 -5.08 8.64
N LEU A 156 1.24 -4.81 8.47
CA LEU A 156 2.18 -5.74 7.84
C LEU A 156 2.31 -7.05 8.62
N ARG A 157 2.36 -6.98 9.95
CA ARG A 157 2.31 -8.17 10.81
C ARG A 157 1.02 -8.96 10.63
N ALA A 158 -0.13 -8.30 10.48
CA ALA A 158 -1.39 -8.98 10.24
C ALA A 158 -1.39 -9.74 8.89
N VAL A 159 -0.76 -9.18 7.86
CA VAL A 159 -0.56 -9.88 6.57
C VAL A 159 0.38 -11.07 6.71
N ALA A 160 1.48 -10.94 7.46
CA ALA A 160 2.39 -12.05 7.76
C ALA A 160 1.69 -13.17 8.56
N ASP A 161 0.90 -12.81 9.58
CA ASP A 161 0.08 -13.73 10.40
C ASP A 161 -0.97 -14.46 9.55
N ALA A 162 -1.43 -13.84 8.47
CA ALA A 162 -2.30 -14.49 7.49
C ALA A 162 -1.56 -15.56 6.67
N GLY A 163 -0.25 -15.76 6.91
CA GLY A 163 0.63 -16.77 6.34
C GLY A 163 1.13 -16.45 4.94
N LEU A 164 1.16 -15.17 4.59
CA LEU A 164 1.80 -14.66 3.37
C LEU A 164 3.27 -14.32 3.66
N PRO A 165 4.18 -14.58 2.72
CA PRO A 165 5.59 -14.28 2.87
C PRO A 165 5.77 -12.76 2.85
N LEU A 166 5.89 -12.18 4.03
CA LEU A 166 6.17 -10.77 4.19
C LEU A 166 7.57 -10.62 4.75
N ALA A 167 8.37 -9.78 4.12
CA ALA A 167 9.68 -9.45 4.63
C ALA A 167 9.60 -8.07 5.28
N TRP A 168 9.64 -8.08 6.61
CA TRP A 168 9.63 -6.90 7.48
C TRP A 168 10.43 -7.25 8.73
N ASP A 169 11.49 -6.50 9.03
CA ASP A 169 12.40 -6.80 10.14
C ASP A 169 12.14 -5.98 11.42
N GLY A 170 11.19 -5.04 11.39
CA GLY A 170 10.72 -4.35 12.60
C GLY A 170 11.14 -2.88 12.72
N GLU A 171 12.05 -2.38 11.88
CA GLU A 171 12.53 -0.99 11.95
C GLU A 171 12.49 -0.29 10.58
N GLU A 172 12.44 -1.04 9.47
CA GLU A 172 12.40 -0.53 8.09
C GLU A 172 11.38 -1.30 7.25
N VAL A 173 10.79 -0.64 6.23
CA VAL A 173 10.07 -1.31 5.14
C VAL A 173 11.06 -2.02 4.22
N ALA A 174 11.89 -2.89 4.77
CA ALA A 174 12.88 -3.66 4.04
C ALA A 174 12.24 -4.99 3.60
N PHE A 175 11.71 -5.00 2.38
CA PHE A 175 11.35 -6.25 1.73
C PHE A 175 12.63 -6.97 1.32
N ALA A 176 12.83 -8.16 1.89
CA ALA A 176 14.03 -8.99 1.83
C ALA A 176 14.78 -8.90 0.50
N HIS A 177 16.06 -8.53 0.59
CA HIS A 177 17.03 -8.97 -0.39
C HIS A 177 16.99 -10.50 -0.46
N GLY A 178 16.72 -11.02 -1.66
CA GLY A 178 17.02 -12.40 -1.98
C GLY A 178 18.49 -12.66 -1.67
N ASN A 179 18.75 -13.48 -0.65
CA ASN A 179 20.08 -13.99 -0.37
C ASN A 179 20.56 -14.79 -1.59
N GLY A 180 21.50 -14.25 -2.35
CA GLY A 180 22.34 -15.00 -3.28
C GLY A 180 23.74 -14.39 -3.23
N LYS A 181 24.79 -15.04 -2.72
CA LYS A 181 25.06 -16.47 -2.54
C LYS A 181 26.02 -16.66 -1.38
N GLY A 182 25.77 -17.69 -0.58
CA GLY A 182 26.86 -18.49 -0.02
C GLY A 182 27.41 -19.45 -1.07
N ASP A 183 28.74 -19.52 -1.11
CA ASP A 183 29.65 -20.58 -1.57
C ASP A 183 29.88 -20.89 -3.06
N ARG A 184 31.11 -20.55 -3.50
CA ARG A 184 32.13 -21.28 -4.29
C ARG A 184 33.10 -20.23 -4.87
N GLU A 185 34.41 -20.18 -4.64
CA GLU A 185 35.46 -21.03 -4.03
C GLU A 185 36.43 -20.12 -3.25
#